data_AF-A0A0G4MQS4-F1
#
_entry.id   AF-A0A0G4MQS4-F1
#
_cell.length_a   1.000
_cell.length_b   1.000
_cell.length_c   1.000
_cell.angle_alpha   90.00
_cell.angle_beta   90.00
_cell.angle_gamma   90.00
#
_symmetry.space_group_name_H-M   'P 1'
#
loop_
_entity.id
_entity.type
_entity.pdbx_description
1 polymer ?
#
loop_
_entity_poly.entity_id
_entity_poly.type
_entity_poly.pdbx_seq_one_letter_code
_entity_poly.pdbx_strand_id
1 'polypeptide(L)'
;MSYTSFRTFIFGITSQSMFPHGVTYEGVSDEPLSFRGESGANDSIVPLMDNLLQVTMPDTPLTAILRDFREYRPSNHRAFLGYVAERAAELDVKRLVLGL
;
A
#
# COMPACT_ATOMS: atom_id res chain seq x y z
N MET A 1 -3.20 -14.66 23.87
CA MET A 1 -1.72 -14.59 23.92
C MET A 1 -1.07 -14.71 22.54
N SER A 2 -1.48 -15.65 21.65
CA SER A 2 -0.83 -15.84 20.34
C SER A 2 -0.85 -14.62 19.38
N TYR A 3 -1.94 -13.85 19.34
CA TYR A 3 -2.10 -12.75 18.37
C TYR A 3 -1.06 -11.65 18.57
N THR A 4 -0.91 -11.15 19.80
CA THR A 4 0.03 -10.07 20.12
C THR A 4 1.47 -10.52 19.88
N SER A 5 1.81 -11.76 20.25
CA SER A 5 3.17 -12.30 20.06
C SER A 5 3.58 -12.37 18.58
N PHE A 6 2.68 -12.78 17.68
CA PHE A 6 2.96 -12.80 16.25
C PHE A 6 3.01 -11.38 15.67
N ARG A 7 2.02 -10.55 16.03
CA ARG A 7 1.87 -9.19 15.50
C ARG A 7 3.09 -8.31 15.79
N THR A 8 3.75 -8.51 16.93
CA THR A 8 4.98 -7.78 17.28
C THR A 8 6.07 -7.93 16.22
N PHE A 9 6.21 -9.11 15.60
CA PHE A 9 7.27 -9.36 14.61
C PHE A 9 6.99 -8.79 13.22
N ILE A 10 5.75 -8.44 12.93
CA ILE A 10 5.34 -7.87 11.65
C ILE A 10 5.09 -6.36 11.73
N PHE A 11 5.27 -5.77 12.92
CA PHE A 11 5.38 -4.32 13.03
C PHE A 11 6.64 -3.84 12.31
N GLY A 12 6.51 -2.70 11.63
CA GLY A 12 7.64 -2.04 11.00
C GLY A 12 8.39 -1.18 12.00
N ILE A 13 9.17 -0.28 11.47
CA ILE A 13 10.02 0.64 12.22
C ILE A 13 9.55 2.09 12.09
N THR A 14 8.56 2.37 11.24
CA THR A 14 7.89 3.68 11.15
C THR A 14 6.86 3.86 12.25
N SER A 15 6.93 5.00 12.96
CA SER A 15 5.94 5.43 13.97
C SER A 15 5.72 4.42 15.10
N GLN A 16 6.75 3.67 15.49
CA GLN A 16 6.71 2.74 16.62
C GLN A 16 7.50 3.30 17.81
N SER A 17 6.96 3.18 19.02
CA SER A 17 7.64 3.65 20.25
C SER A 17 8.95 2.92 20.55
N MET A 18 9.08 1.68 20.09
CA MET A 18 10.31 0.89 20.19
C MET A 18 11.41 1.34 19.21
N PHE A 19 11.05 2.09 18.16
CA PHE A 19 11.98 2.67 17.18
C PHE A 19 11.71 4.18 17.01
N PRO A 20 11.89 5.00 18.07
CA PRO A 20 11.49 6.40 18.05
C PRO A 20 12.26 7.25 17.02
N HIS A 21 13.41 6.74 16.55
CA HIS A 21 14.27 7.37 15.57
C HIS A 21 14.50 6.50 14.33
N GLY A 22 13.73 5.42 14.13
CA GLY A 22 13.98 4.45 13.06
C GLY A 22 15.11 3.46 13.39
N VAL A 23 15.69 2.84 12.36
CA VAL A 23 16.74 1.81 12.47
C VAL A 23 17.90 2.13 11.53
N THR A 24 19.13 2.06 12.05
CA THR A 24 20.36 2.15 11.25
C THR A 24 20.67 0.81 10.60
N TYR A 25 20.90 0.81 9.30
CA TYR A 25 21.28 -0.37 8.53
C TYR A 25 22.79 -0.33 8.28
N GLU A 26 23.55 -1.06 9.10
CA GLU A 26 25.01 -1.09 9.04
C GLU A 26 25.52 -1.46 7.63
N GLY A 27 26.45 -0.67 7.11
CA GLY A 27 26.99 -0.84 5.75
C GLY A 27 26.07 -0.38 4.62
N VAL A 28 24.87 0.14 4.93
CA VAL A 28 23.89 0.63 3.94
C VAL A 28 23.62 2.12 4.11
N SER A 29 23.33 2.57 5.33
CA SER A 29 23.01 3.97 5.63
C SER A 29 23.48 4.35 7.03
N ASP A 30 24.21 5.47 7.13
CA ASP A 30 24.59 6.07 8.41
C ASP A 30 23.40 6.77 9.08
N GLU A 31 22.42 7.23 8.30
CA GLU A 31 21.17 7.79 8.82
C GLU A 31 20.14 6.68 9.13
N PRO A 32 19.42 6.77 10.27
CA PRO A 32 18.33 5.85 10.56
C PRO A 32 17.20 5.91 9.53
N LEU A 33 16.76 4.74 9.07
CA LEU A 33 15.67 4.61 8.12
C LEU A 33 14.36 4.23 8.81
N SER A 34 13.25 4.50 8.14
CA SER A 34 11.89 4.21 8.63
C SER A 34 11.07 3.50 7.55
N PHE A 35 10.66 2.26 7.82
CA PHE A 35 9.83 1.43 6.95
C PHE A 35 8.56 0.95 7.66
N ARG A 36 7.44 0.96 6.93
CA ARG A 36 6.16 0.42 7.40
C ARG A 36 6.27 -1.10 7.61
N GLY A 37 5.46 -1.61 8.53
CA GLY A 37 5.32 -3.05 8.76
C GLY A 37 4.41 -3.70 7.74
N GLU A 38 4.17 -4.99 7.93
CA GLU A 38 3.18 -5.71 7.16
C GLU A 38 1.77 -5.24 7.53
N SER A 39 0.94 -5.12 6.50
CA SER A 39 -0.48 -4.87 6.58
C SER A 39 -1.14 -5.50 5.38
N GLY A 40 -2.44 -5.82 5.51
CA GLY A 40 -3.28 -6.15 4.37
C GLY A 40 -3.16 -5.14 3.22
N ALA A 41 -2.90 -3.85 3.50
CA ALA A 41 -2.71 -2.81 2.47
C ALA A 41 -1.51 -3.02 1.52
N ASN A 42 -0.57 -3.93 1.86
CA ASN A 42 0.52 -4.34 0.99
C ASN A 42 0.03 -5.20 -0.20
N ASP A 43 -1.19 -5.72 -0.14
CA ASP A 43 -1.77 -6.55 -1.19
C ASP A 43 -1.95 -5.77 -2.52
N SER A 44 -2.12 -6.52 -3.61
CA SER A 44 -2.39 -5.97 -4.94
C SER A 44 -3.80 -6.30 -5.46
N ILE A 45 -4.58 -7.09 -4.71
CA ILE A 45 -5.91 -7.56 -5.10
C ILE A 45 -6.94 -6.45 -4.90
N VAL A 46 -6.98 -5.81 -3.74
CA VAL A 46 -7.93 -4.72 -3.46
C VAL A 46 -7.70 -3.54 -4.41
N PRO A 47 -6.46 -3.02 -4.59
CA PRO A 47 -6.21 -1.94 -5.56
C PRO A 47 -6.52 -2.33 -7.01
N LEU A 48 -6.37 -3.61 -7.38
CA LEU A 48 -6.72 -4.10 -8.70
C LEU A 48 -8.23 -3.95 -8.93
N MET A 49 -9.03 -4.37 -7.97
CA MET A 49 -10.49 -4.25 -8.03
C MET A 49 -10.93 -2.80 -8.02
N ASP A 50 -10.32 -1.95 -7.18
CA ASP A 50 -10.61 -0.51 -7.13
C ASP A 50 -10.34 0.15 -8.49
N ASN A 51 -9.20 -0.16 -9.12
CA ASN A 51 -8.83 0.38 -10.43
C ASN A 51 -9.76 -0.12 -11.54
N LEU A 52 -10.05 -1.43 -11.58
CA LEU A 52 -10.90 -2.04 -12.60
C LEU A 52 -12.35 -1.53 -12.52
N LEU A 53 -12.90 -1.43 -11.31
CA LEU A 53 -14.28 -1.00 -11.06
C LEU A 53 -14.42 0.53 -10.96
N GLN A 54 -13.31 1.27 -11.10
CA GLN A 54 -13.24 2.73 -10.98
C GLN A 54 -13.90 3.22 -9.68
N VAL A 55 -13.48 2.63 -8.55
CA VAL A 55 -13.91 3.03 -7.20
C VAL A 55 -13.08 4.23 -6.75
N THR A 56 -13.76 5.36 -6.52
CA THR A 56 -13.11 6.58 -6.03
C THR A 56 -12.99 6.56 -4.52
N MET A 57 -11.78 6.69 -4.01
CA MET A 57 -11.50 6.82 -2.59
C MET A 57 -11.53 8.31 -2.15
N PRO A 58 -12.13 8.64 -0.99
CA PRO A 58 -12.18 10.02 -0.49
C PRO A 58 -10.82 10.47 0.03
N ASP A 59 -10.50 11.76 -0.04
CA ASP A 59 -9.25 12.29 0.53
C ASP A 59 -9.30 12.36 2.07
N THR A 60 -8.72 11.35 2.71
CA THR A 60 -8.68 11.17 4.16
C THR A 60 -7.30 10.72 4.65
N PRO A 61 -6.96 10.89 5.95
CA PRO A 61 -5.71 10.36 6.51
C PRO A 61 -5.50 8.86 6.24
N LEU A 62 -6.57 8.06 6.26
CA LEU A 62 -6.51 6.63 5.95
C LEU A 62 -6.09 6.40 4.49
N THR A 63 -6.68 7.14 3.54
CA THR A 63 -6.32 6.98 2.13
C THR A 63 -4.92 7.48 1.80
N ALA A 64 -4.39 8.46 2.56
CA ALA A 64 -2.99 8.85 2.46
C ALA A 64 -2.07 7.67 2.83
N ILE A 65 -2.36 7.00 3.96
CA ILE A 65 -1.61 5.80 4.38
C ILE A 65 -1.69 4.69 3.32
N LEU A 66 -2.87 4.45 2.72
CA LEU A 66 -3.02 3.46 1.64
C LEU A 66 -2.22 3.83 0.38
N ARG A 67 -2.03 5.13 0.11
CA ARG A 67 -1.16 5.60 -0.98
C ARG A 67 0.31 5.34 -0.65
N ASP A 68 0.75 5.55 0.58
CA ASP A 68 2.13 5.21 1.01
C ASP A 68 2.44 3.72 0.78
N PHE A 69 1.48 2.82 1.09
CA PHE A 69 1.66 1.38 0.91
C PHE A 69 1.86 0.95 -0.55
N ARG A 70 1.56 1.81 -1.54
CA ARG A 70 1.81 1.53 -2.96
C ARG A 70 3.30 1.29 -3.23
N GLU A 71 4.18 2.01 -2.53
CA GLU A 71 5.63 1.90 -2.73
C GLU A 71 6.19 0.54 -2.27
N TYR A 72 5.49 -0.14 -1.37
CA TYR A 72 5.90 -1.43 -0.82
C TYR A 72 5.54 -2.62 -1.71
N ARG A 73 4.84 -2.38 -2.83
CA ARG A 73 4.51 -3.45 -3.80
C ARG A 73 5.66 -3.70 -4.77
N PRO A 74 5.85 -4.95 -5.22
CA PRO A 74 6.78 -5.28 -6.31
C PRO A 74 6.56 -4.40 -7.55
N SER A 75 7.65 -4.07 -8.24
CA SER A 75 7.61 -3.14 -9.39
C SER A 75 6.68 -3.62 -10.51
N ASN A 76 6.66 -4.92 -10.80
CA ASN A 76 5.77 -5.54 -11.78
C ASN A 76 4.29 -5.43 -11.37
N HIS A 77 3.98 -5.53 -10.07
CA HIS A 77 2.60 -5.34 -9.59
C HIS A 77 2.17 -3.88 -9.74
N ARG A 78 3.04 -2.93 -9.40
CA ARG A 78 2.75 -1.49 -9.58
C ARG A 78 2.50 -1.15 -11.04
N ALA A 79 3.31 -1.67 -11.95
CA ALA A 79 3.14 -1.50 -13.39
C ALA A 79 1.80 -2.07 -13.88
N PHE A 80 1.45 -3.29 -13.46
CA PHE A 80 0.19 -3.91 -13.83
C PHE A 80 -1.03 -3.14 -13.29
N LEU A 81 -0.98 -2.69 -12.03
CA LEU A 81 -2.05 -1.87 -11.45
C LEU A 81 -2.23 -0.54 -12.18
N GLY A 82 -1.14 0.11 -12.58
CA GLY A 82 -1.16 1.32 -13.40
C GLY A 82 -1.81 1.08 -14.76
N TYR A 83 -1.38 0.02 -15.46
CA TYR A 83 -1.98 -0.40 -16.73
C TYR A 83 -3.49 -0.64 -16.61
N VAL A 84 -3.94 -1.38 -15.58
CA VAL A 84 -5.38 -1.64 -15.39
C VAL A 84 -6.15 -0.34 -15.13
N ALA A 85 -5.61 0.58 -14.33
CA ALA A 85 -6.24 1.87 -14.08
C ALA A 85 -6.40 2.69 -15.37
N GLU A 86 -5.34 2.78 -16.17
CA GLU A 86 -5.34 3.48 -17.47
C GLU A 86 -6.37 2.85 -18.42
N ARG A 87 -6.32 1.53 -18.62
CA ARG A 87 -7.25 0.82 -19.51
C ARG A 87 -8.70 0.91 -19.05
N ALA A 88 -8.96 0.81 -17.74
CA ALA A 88 -10.32 0.92 -17.21
C ALA A 88 -10.90 2.32 -17.41
N ALA A 89 -10.07 3.36 -17.25
CA ALA A 89 -10.46 4.75 -17.53
C ALA A 89 -10.69 5.00 -19.03
N GLU A 90 -9.81 4.50 -19.91
CA GLU A 90 -9.97 4.64 -21.37
C GLU A 90 -11.26 4.00 -21.90
N LEU A 91 -11.64 2.85 -21.35
CA LEU A 91 -12.84 2.12 -21.75
C LEU A 91 -14.09 2.59 -20.99
N ASP A 92 -13.92 3.44 -19.98
CA ASP A 92 -14.98 3.85 -19.05
C ASP A 92 -15.79 2.63 -18.55
N VAL A 93 -15.07 1.63 -18.03
CA VAL A 93 -15.59 0.30 -17.68
C VAL A 93 -16.84 0.40 -16.79
N LYS A 94 -16.82 1.30 -15.82
CA LYS A 94 -17.94 1.53 -14.91
C LYS A 94 -19.17 2.03 -15.67
N ARG A 95 -19.01 3.00 -16.56
CA ARG A 95 -20.13 3.52 -17.37
C ARG A 95 -20.67 2.44 -18.29
N LEU A 96 -19.77 1.69 -18.95
CA LEU A 96 -20.11 0.57 -19.82
C LEU A 96 -20.95 -0.49 -19.10
N VAL A 97 -20.52 -0.93 -17.91
CA VAL A 97 -21.20 -1.97 -17.13
C VAL A 97 -22.51 -1.48 -16.53
N LEU A 98 -22.61 -0.19 -16.18
CA LEU A 98 -23.84 0.41 -15.65
C LEU A 98 -24.86 0.81 -16.73
N GLY A 99 -24.50 0.74 -18.02
CA GLY A 99 -25.36 1.15 -19.13
C GLY A 99 -25.65 2.65 -19.17
N LEU A 100 -24.69 3.46 -18.71
CA LEU A 100 -24.79 4.93 -18.63
C LEU A 100 -24.19 5.67 -19.85
#